data_AF-A0A699XK63-F1
#
_entry.id   AF-A0A699XK63-F1
#
_cell.length_a   1.000
_cell.length_b   1.000
_cell.length_c   1.000
_cell.angle_alpha   90.00
_cell.angle_beta   90.00
_cell.angle_gamma   90.00
#
_symmetry.space_group_name_H-M   'P 1'
#
loop_
_entity.id
_entity.type
_entity.pdbx_description
1 polymer ?
#
loop_
_entity_poly.entity_id
_entity_poly.type
_entity_poly.pdbx_seq_one_letter_code
_entity_poly.pdbx_strand_id
1 'polypeptide(L)'
;APELMQLCDEMGFLVMVESFDEWKRPKVKNGYSQYFDQWVEKDLTNMVHRDRNHPSAIMWSIGNEVPDQSSPDGPALAKRL
;
A
#
# COMPACT_ATOMS: atom_id res chain seq x y z
N ALA A 1 7.99 -8.71 -4.04
CA ALA A 1 8.14 -10.07 -4.57
C ALA A 1 7.90 -9.99 -6.07
N PRO A 2 8.91 -9.60 -6.87
CA PRO A 2 8.77 -9.57 -8.33
C PRO A 2 8.33 -10.92 -8.90
N GLU A 3 8.68 -12.03 -8.26
CA GLU A 3 8.35 -13.40 -8.67
C GLU A 3 6.83 -13.67 -8.61
N LEU A 4 6.13 -13.13 -7.61
CA LEU A 4 4.67 -13.29 -7.51
C LEU A 4 3.96 -12.56 -8.66
N MET A 5 4.36 -11.31 -8.93
CA MET A 5 3.77 -10.51 -10.01
C MET A 5 4.05 -11.13 -11.38
N GLN A 6 5.26 -11.64 -11.61
CA GLN A 6 5.61 -12.38 -12.82
C GLN A 6 4.71 -13.61 -13.01
N LEU A 7 4.51 -14.40 -11.95
CA LEU A 7 3.65 -15.57 -12.02
C LEU A 7 2.19 -15.18 -12.29
N CYS A 8 1.69 -14.10 -11.68
CA CYS A 8 0.35 -13.59 -11.94
C CYS A 8 0.17 -13.15 -13.40
N ASP A 9 1.19 -12.51 -13.99
CA ASP A 9 1.17 -12.16 -15.42
C ASP A 9 1.12 -13.41 -16.31
N GLU A 10 1.92 -14.43 -16.01
CA GLU A 10 1.98 -15.67 -16.78
C GLU A 10 0.70 -16.52 -16.69
N MET A 11 0.10 -16.57 -15.50
CA MET A 11 -1.09 -17.38 -15.22
C MET A 11 -2.40 -16.66 -15.54
N GLY A 12 -2.37 -15.35 -15.81
CA GLY A 12 -3.56 -14.55 -16.09
C GLY A 12 -4.37 -14.21 -14.82
N PHE A 13 -3.72 -14.05 -13.68
CA PHE A 13 -4.38 -13.59 -12.45
C PHE A 13 -4.46 -12.06 -12.41
N LEU A 14 -5.56 -11.55 -11.84
CA LEU A 14 -5.70 -10.14 -11.52
C LEU A 14 -5.26 -9.90 -10.07
N VAL A 15 -4.52 -8.82 -9.86
CA VAL A 15 -3.89 -8.49 -8.57
C VAL A 15 -4.28 -7.08 -8.15
N MET A 16 -4.72 -6.96 -6.90
CA MET A 16 -4.80 -5.71 -6.16
C MET A 16 -3.51 -5.57 -5.35
N VAL A 17 -2.67 -4.60 -5.70
CA VAL A 17 -1.40 -4.37 -5.03
C VAL A 17 -1.64 -3.44 -3.84
N GLU A 18 -1.34 -3.93 -2.63
CA GLU A 18 -1.60 -3.21 -1.39
C GLU A 18 -0.31 -2.74 -0.72
N SER A 19 -0.31 -1.49 -0.22
CA SER A 19 0.86 -0.86 0.38
C SER A 19 1.02 -1.07 1.89
N PHE A 20 -0.03 -0.82 2.69
CA PHE A 20 0.10 -0.66 4.14
C PHE A 20 -1.01 -1.33 4.94
N ASP A 21 -0.64 -1.99 6.05
CA ASP A 21 -1.62 -2.49 7.02
C ASP A 21 -1.93 -1.47 8.14
N GLU A 22 -1.14 -0.41 8.26
CA GLU A 22 -1.38 0.71 9.17
C GLU A 22 -0.76 1.99 8.62
N TRP A 23 -1.33 3.15 8.98
CA TRP A 23 -0.76 4.46 8.64
C TRP A 23 -0.10 5.11 9.85
N LYS A 24 -0.61 6.24 10.35
CA LYS A 24 -0.05 6.93 11.51
C LYS A 24 -0.49 6.29 12.82
N ARG A 25 -1.71 5.74 12.87
CA ARG A 25 -2.22 5.09 14.07
C ARG A 25 -1.74 3.63 14.09
N PRO A 26 -0.99 3.21 15.13
CA PRO A 26 -0.46 1.85 15.21
C PRO A 26 -1.57 0.83 15.40
N LYS A 27 -1.51 -0.29 14.67
CA LYS A 27 -2.16 -1.55 15.05
C LYS A 27 -1.29 -2.34 16.03
N VAL A 28 0.04 -2.30 15.85
CA VAL A 28 1.00 -3.03 16.69
C VAL A 28 2.14 -2.14 17.20
N LYS A 29 2.74 -2.52 18.33
CA LYS A 29 3.77 -1.72 19.03
C LYS A 29 4.94 -1.31 18.13
N ASN A 30 5.40 -2.22 17.27
CA ASN A 30 6.56 -2.02 16.39
C ASN A 30 6.16 -2.02 14.90
N GLY A 31 4.99 -1.44 14.60
CA GLY A 31 4.45 -1.39 13.25
C GLY A 31 5.01 -0.26 12.39
N TYR A 32 4.50 -0.15 11.16
CA TYR A 32 4.92 0.83 10.17
C TYR A 32 4.64 2.28 10.58
N SER A 33 3.69 2.51 11.49
CA SER A 33 3.37 3.82 12.06
C SER A 33 4.55 4.59 12.64
N GLN A 34 5.60 3.89 13.13
CA GLN A 34 6.82 4.53 13.59
C GLN A 34 7.63 5.21 12.47
N TYR A 35 7.44 4.77 11.22
CA TYR A 35 8.19 5.21 10.05
C TYR A 35 7.34 6.02 9.07
N PHE A 36 6.01 6.00 9.24
CA PHE A 36 5.05 6.49 8.26
C PHE A 36 5.35 7.92 7.79
N ASP A 37 5.59 8.85 8.71
CA ASP A 37 5.82 10.26 8.36
C ASP A 37 7.07 10.48 7.52
N GLN A 38 8.09 9.64 7.67
CA GLN A 38 9.34 9.74 6.93
C GLN A 38 9.33 8.94 5.62
N TRP A 39 8.62 7.81 5.57
CA TRP A 39 8.81 6.80 4.53
C TRP A 39 7.63 6.59 3.59
N VAL A 40 6.43 7.02 3.97
CA VAL A 40 5.20 6.65 3.22
C VAL A 40 5.25 7.03 1.75
N GLU A 41 5.71 8.24 1.42
CA GLU A 41 5.77 8.70 0.03
C GLU A 41 6.80 7.91 -0.79
N LYS A 42 7.95 7.61 -0.18
CA LYS A 42 9.01 6.83 -0.82
C LYS A 42 8.56 5.40 -1.07
N ASP A 43 7.94 4.76 -0.09
CA ASP A 43 7.53 3.36 -0.20
C ASP A 43 6.35 3.17 -1.15
N LEU A 44 5.36 4.08 -1.12
CA LEU A 44 4.26 4.09 -2.08
C LEU A 44 4.77 4.30 -3.52
N THR A 45 5.66 5.28 -3.72
CA THR A 45 6.27 5.54 -5.05
C THR A 45 7.07 4.35 -5.54
N ASN A 46 7.87 3.72 -4.67
CA ASN A 46 8.66 2.55 -5.02
C ASN A 46 7.76 1.36 -5.42
N MET A 47 6.66 1.13 -4.69
CA MET A 47 5.70 0.08 -5.02
C MET A 47 5.08 0.28 -6.40
N VAL A 48 4.56 1.50 -6.68
CA VAL A 48 3.97 1.83 -7.97
C VAL A 48 5.01 1.75 -9.10
N HIS A 49 6.21 2.30 -8.91
CA HIS A 49 7.27 2.26 -9.92
C HIS A 49 7.72 0.83 -10.25
N ARG A 50 7.77 -0.04 -9.24
CA ARG A 50 8.09 -1.45 -9.42
C ARG A 50 7.02 -2.17 -10.22
N ASP A 51 5.75 -1.97 -9.86
CA ASP A 51 4.68 -2.86 -10.31
C ASP A 51 3.80 -2.33 -11.46
N ARG A 52 3.85 -1.02 -11.79
CA ARG A 52 2.93 -0.39 -12.77
C ARG A 52 2.95 -0.95 -14.19
N ASN A 53 3.95 -1.76 -14.53
CA ASN A 53 4.08 -2.38 -15.85
C ASN A 53 3.61 -3.85 -15.86
N HIS A 54 3.26 -4.43 -14.71
CA HIS A 54 2.69 -5.76 -14.64
C HIS A 54 1.22 -5.70 -15.09
N PRO A 55 0.82 -6.37 -16.20
CA PRO A 55 -0.57 -6.39 -16.66
C PRO A 55 -1.53 -7.00 -15.64
N SER A 56 -1.05 -7.85 -14.73
CA SER A 56 -1.84 -8.38 -13.61
C SER A 56 -2.25 -7.32 -12.59
N ALA A 57 -1.51 -6.21 -12.44
CA ALA A 57 -1.81 -5.16 -11.47
C ALA A 57 -2.97 -4.28 -11.96
N ILE A 58 -4.15 -4.44 -11.35
CA ILE A 58 -5.38 -3.73 -11.77
C ILE A 58 -5.85 -2.66 -10.78
N MET A 59 -5.40 -2.71 -9.53
CA MET A 59 -5.82 -1.78 -8.47
C MET A 59 -4.67 -1.53 -7.50
N TRP A 60 -4.63 -0.32 -6.96
CA TRP A 60 -3.69 0.11 -5.92
C TRP A 60 -4.47 0.34 -4.63
N SER A 61 -4.28 -0.53 -3.63
CA SER A 61 -4.84 -0.37 -2.30
C SER A 61 -3.86 0.43 -1.43
N ILE A 62 -4.29 1.60 -0.97
CA ILE A 62 -3.48 2.47 -0.10
C ILE A 62 -3.43 1.99 1.36
N GLY A 63 -4.25 0.99 1.73
CA GLY A 63 -4.09 0.23 2.96
C GLY A 63 -5.30 -0.58 3.40
N ASN A 64 -5.07 -1.48 4.35
CA ASN A 64 -6.06 -2.42 4.90
C ASN A 64 -6.49 -2.01 6.32
N GLU A 65 -7.79 -1.84 6.54
CA GLU A 65 -8.40 -1.59 7.86
C GLU A 65 -7.61 -0.60 8.73
N VAL A 66 -7.13 0.48 8.12
CA VAL A 66 -6.24 1.42 8.78
C VAL A 66 -6.99 2.15 9.89
N PRO A 67 -6.50 2.21 11.14
CA PRO A 67 -7.28 2.81 12.23
C PRO A 67 -7.64 4.28 11.99
N ASP A 68 -6.80 4.98 11.23
CA ASP A 68 -6.99 6.34 10.72
C ASP A 68 -8.31 6.52 9.95
N GLN A 69 -8.91 5.48 9.37
CA GLN A 69 -10.18 5.59 8.65
C GLN A 69 -11.34 6.11 9.52
N SER A 70 -11.23 5.88 10.84
CA SER A 70 -12.24 6.27 11.83
C SER A 70 -12.01 7.67 12.41
N SER A 71 -10.91 8.32 12.03
CA SER A 71 -10.53 9.60 12.62
C SER A 71 -10.97 10.80 11.76
N PRO A 72 -11.10 11.99 12.37
CA PRO A 72 -11.46 13.20 11.62
C PRO A 72 -10.45 13.57 10.53
N ASP A 73 -9.17 13.27 10.73
CA ASP A 73 -8.06 13.52 9.80
C ASP A 73 -7.87 12.42 8.74
N GLY A 74 -8.50 11.26 8.91
CA GLY A 74 -8.37 10.10 8.03
C GLY A 74 -8.64 10.38 6.55
N PRO A 75 -9.76 11.02 6.17
CA PRO A 75 -10.05 11.32 4.77
C PRO A 75 -9.03 12.25 4.10
N ALA A 76 -8.50 13.23 4.85
CA ALA A 76 -7.48 14.13 4.33
C ALA A 76 -6.14 13.41 4.14
N LEU A 77 -5.80 12.50 5.06
CA LEU A 77 -4.62 11.65 4.94
C LEU A 77 -4.76 10.69 3.75
N ALA A 78 -5.91 10.02 3.59
CA ALA A 78 -6.19 9.12 2.47
C ALA A 78 -6.08 9.82 1.11
N LYS A 79 -6.53 11.08 1.01
CA LYS A 79 -6.42 11.88 -0.23
C LYS A 79 -4.98 12.28 -0.58
N ARG A 80 -4.09 12.35 0.43
CA ARG A 80 -2.67 12.68 0.23
C ARG A 80 -1.87 11.48 -0.29
N LEU A 81 -2.32 10.26 0.05
CA LEU A 81 -1.76 9.00 -0.42
C LEU A 81 -2.27 8.70 -1.84
#